data_AF-A0A9D2FX16-F1
#
_entry.id   AF-A0A9D2FX16-F1
#
_cell.length_a   1.000
_cell.length_b   1.000
_cell.length_c   1.000
_cell.angle_alpha   90.00
_cell.angle_beta   90.00
_cell.angle_gamma   90.00
#
_symmetry.space_group_name_H-M   'P 1'
#
loop_
_entity.id
_entity.type
_entity.pdbx_description
1 polymer ?
#
loop_
_entity_poly.entity_id
_entity_poly.type
_entity_poly.pdbx_seq_one_letter_code
_entity_poly.pdbx_strand_id
1 'polypeptide(L)'
;MAKRGMCRNHKGPHPWSKLQSALYRVMDENVDFQMHSCSYDIGDGVGIPRYWITIGKKIVWDFPKNAMWDKSDWYFFDEAKNISRLIKAYIDCPKDELLTRVFNDRWKMLPYLLACDKRIGKRRLAQMLEKDAYSCVAWIMRKRLETKKNE
;
A
#
# COMPACT_ATOMS: atom_id res chain seq x y z
N MET A 1 -5.59 23.86 -22.23
CA MET A 1 -5.87 22.42 -22.02
C MET A 1 -4.54 21.66 -21.99
N ALA A 2 -4.03 21.33 -20.80
CA ALA A 2 -2.75 20.62 -20.66
C ALA A 2 -2.94 19.12 -20.91
N LYS A 3 -2.24 18.59 -21.92
CA LYS A 3 -2.24 17.17 -22.27
C LYS A 3 -1.66 16.36 -21.10
N ARG A 4 -2.45 15.45 -20.54
CA ARG A 4 -1.99 14.47 -19.53
C ARG A 4 -0.87 13.63 -20.14
N GLY A 5 0.36 13.82 -19.66
CA GLY A 5 1.52 13.04 -20.06
C GLY A 5 1.34 11.57 -19.67
N MET A 6 1.35 10.70 -20.67
CA MET A 6 1.23 9.25 -20.52
C MET A 6 2.53 8.70 -19.93
N CYS A 7 2.48 8.20 -18.69
CA CYS A 7 3.64 7.57 -18.05
C CYS A 7 4.06 6.33 -18.84
N ARG A 8 5.30 6.30 -19.33
CA ARG A 8 5.85 5.23 -20.18
C ARG A 8 6.01 3.93 -19.38
N ASN A 9 5.27 2.90 -19.79
CA ASN A 9 5.35 1.55 -19.23
C ASN A 9 6.69 0.89 -19.60
N HIS A 10 7.64 0.85 -18.66
CA HIS A 10 8.79 -0.06 -18.75
C HIS A 10 8.33 -1.48 -18.41
N LYS A 11 8.33 -2.37 -19.41
CA LYS A 11 7.91 -3.78 -19.28
C LYS A 11 8.98 -4.60 -18.55
N GLY A 12 8.98 -4.55 -17.21
CA GLY A 12 9.64 -5.54 -16.36
C GLY A 12 8.75 -6.79 -16.12
N PRO A 13 9.26 -7.87 -15.50
CA PRO A 13 8.60 -9.18 -15.40
C PRO A 13 7.27 -9.20 -14.62
N HIS A 14 6.89 -8.10 -13.97
CA HIS A 14 5.62 -7.94 -13.29
C HIS A 14 5.03 -6.56 -13.62
N PRO A 15 4.10 -6.46 -14.59
CA PRO A 15 3.37 -5.23 -14.84
C PRO A 15 2.67 -4.82 -13.54
N TRP A 16 2.89 -3.59 -13.09
CA TRP A 16 2.24 -2.99 -11.92
C TRP A 16 0.73 -3.30 -11.89
N SER A 17 0.07 -3.25 -13.05
CA SER A 17 -1.35 -3.58 -13.21
C SER A 17 -1.73 -4.99 -12.72
N LYS A 18 -0.88 -6.01 -12.94
CA LYS A 18 -1.13 -7.37 -12.46
C LYS A 18 -0.99 -7.45 -10.94
N LEU A 19 0.05 -6.83 -10.39
CA LEU A 19 0.30 -6.79 -8.95
C LEU A 19 -0.81 -6.02 -8.23
N GLN A 20 -1.21 -4.88 -8.76
CA GLN A 20 -2.30 -4.04 -8.27
C GLN A 20 -3.63 -4.80 -8.31
N SER A 21 -3.92 -5.50 -9.40
CA SER A 21 -5.13 -6.33 -9.51
C SER A 21 -5.14 -7.44 -8.46
N ALA A 22 -4.00 -8.11 -8.23
CA ALA A 22 -3.87 -9.12 -7.19
C ALA A 22 -4.04 -8.53 -5.79
N LEU A 23 -3.52 -7.32 -5.55
CA LEU A 23 -3.71 -6.61 -4.28
C LEU A 23 -5.18 -6.31 -4.02
N TYR A 24 -5.91 -5.77 -4.99
CA TYR A 24 -7.33 -5.44 -4.82
C TYR A 24 -8.21 -6.66 -4.53
N ARG A 25 -7.80 -7.87 -4.96
CA ARG A 25 -8.52 -9.10 -4.61
C ARG A 25 -8.52 -9.40 -3.11
N VAL A 26 -7.53 -8.92 -2.36
CA VAL A 26 -7.45 -9.12 -0.89
C VAL A 26 -7.92 -7.91 -0.09
N MET A 27 -8.20 -6.77 -0.73
CA MET A 27 -8.70 -5.58 -0.07
C MET A 27 -10.22 -5.64 0.13
N ASP A 28 -10.69 -5.00 1.19
CA ASP A 28 -12.10 -4.80 1.52
C ASP A 28 -12.67 -3.67 0.64
N GLU A 29 -13.67 -4.00 -0.16
CA GLU A 29 -14.29 -3.09 -1.13
C GLU A 29 -15.00 -1.91 -0.46
N ASN A 30 -15.41 -2.05 0.80
CA ASN A 30 -16.12 -1.00 1.54
C ASN A 30 -15.19 0.10 2.10
N VAL A 31 -13.88 -0.08 1.98
CA VAL A 31 -12.89 0.85 2.55
C VAL A 31 -12.58 1.99 1.59
N ASP A 32 -12.93 1.86 0.31
CA ASP A 32 -12.51 2.77 -0.78
C ASP A 32 -10.98 2.83 -0.93
N PHE A 33 -10.32 1.68 -0.77
CA PHE A 33 -8.87 1.56 -0.93
C PHE A 33 -8.46 1.71 -2.39
N GLN A 34 -7.50 2.60 -2.65
CA GLN A 34 -6.78 2.64 -3.92
C GLN A 34 -5.28 2.73 -3.66
N MET A 35 -4.52 2.21 -4.61
CA MET A 35 -3.06 2.24 -4.59
C MET A 35 -2.58 2.60 -5.98
N HIS A 36 -1.67 3.55 -6.05
CA HIS A 36 -1.20 4.11 -7.30
C HIS A 36 0.31 4.00 -7.40
N SER A 37 0.81 3.98 -8.63
CA SER A 37 2.24 4.05 -8.94
C SER A 37 2.43 4.90 -10.19
N CYS A 38 3.42 5.80 -10.16
CA CYS A 38 3.91 6.50 -11.34
C CYS A 38 5.40 6.79 -11.21
N SER A 39 6.03 7.22 -12.31
CA SER A 39 7.41 7.71 -12.32
C SER A 39 7.41 9.16 -12.80
N TYR A 40 7.94 10.08 -12.00
CA TYR A 40 8.14 11.47 -12.41
C TYR A 40 9.50 11.62 -13.09
N ASP A 41 9.51 12.18 -14.29
CA ASP A 41 10.75 12.62 -14.92
C ASP A 41 11.10 14.02 -14.43
N ILE A 42 12.31 14.20 -13.92
CA ILE A 42 12.82 15.50 -13.43
C ILE A 42 13.78 16.14 -14.45
N GLY A 43 13.98 15.51 -15.61
CA GLY A 43 14.84 16.03 -16.69
C GLY A 43 16.22 15.38 -16.74
N ASP A 44 16.56 14.51 -15.77
CA ASP A 44 17.86 13.83 -15.68
C ASP A 44 17.83 12.40 -16.25
N GLY A 45 16.78 12.03 -17.00
CA GLY A 45 16.66 10.73 -17.67
C GLY A 45 16.34 9.54 -16.75
N VAL A 46 16.43 9.70 -15.42
CA VAL A 46 16.01 8.71 -14.42
C VAL A 46 14.72 9.18 -13.73
N GLY A 47 13.61 8.49 -14.00
CA GLY A 47 12.34 8.82 -13.37
C GLY A 47 12.31 8.45 -11.89
N ILE A 48 11.85 9.37 -11.02
CA ILE A 48 11.63 9.10 -9.61
C ILE A 48 10.30 8.37 -9.43
N PRO A 49 10.32 7.12 -8.93
CA PRO A 49 9.10 6.37 -8.65
C PRO A 49 8.35 6.97 -7.46
N ARG A 50 7.04 7.10 -7.60
CA ARG A 50 6.11 7.45 -6.53
C ARG A 50 5.08 6.35 -6.37
N TYR A 51 4.80 5.98 -5.13
CA TYR A 51 3.68 5.12 -4.76
C TYR A 51 2.84 5.84 -3.73
N TRP A 52 1.52 5.74 -3.81
CA TRP A 52 0.66 6.27 -2.75
C TRP A 52 -0.61 5.45 -2.59
N ILE A 53 -1.15 5.47 -1.38
CA ILE A 53 -2.40 4.84 -1.01
C ILE A 53 -3.42 5.94 -0.70
N THR A 54 -4.62 5.77 -1.23
CA THR A 54 -5.78 6.58 -0.84
C THR A 54 -6.86 5.71 -0.21
N ILE A 55 -7.56 6.32 0.74
CA ILE A 55 -8.80 5.79 1.32
C ILE A 55 -9.86 6.85 1.03
N GLY A 56 -10.78 6.54 0.12
CA GLY A 56 -11.65 7.54 -0.50
C GLY A 56 -10.79 8.61 -1.20
N LYS A 57 -10.97 9.88 -0.81
CA LYS A 57 -10.23 11.01 -1.40
C LYS A 57 -8.95 11.39 -0.65
N LYS A 58 -8.64 10.73 0.48
CA LYS A 58 -7.50 11.09 1.35
C LYS A 58 -6.29 10.24 0.99
N ILE A 59 -5.15 10.88 0.69
CA ILE A 59 -3.84 10.20 0.66
C ILE A 59 -3.46 9.88 2.09
N VAL A 60 -3.27 8.60 2.38
CA VAL A 60 -2.96 8.10 3.74
C VAL A 60 -1.51 7.66 3.87
N TRP A 61 -0.87 7.33 2.75
CA TRP A 61 0.53 6.94 2.68
C TRP A 61 1.08 7.32 1.31
N ASP A 62 2.31 7.82 1.24
CA ASP A 62 2.94 8.33 0.02
C ASP A 62 4.46 8.14 0.07
N PHE A 63 5.02 7.32 -0.81
CA PHE A 63 6.46 7.23 -1.06
C PHE A 63 6.82 8.07 -2.29
N PRO A 64 7.86 8.93 -2.23
CA PRO A 64 8.89 8.96 -1.19
C PRO A 64 8.57 9.83 0.03
N LYS A 65 7.52 10.66 0.00
CA LYS A 65 7.23 11.67 1.04
C LYS A 65 7.28 11.14 2.49
N ASN A 66 6.65 10.01 2.76
CA ASN A 66 6.60 9.31 4.04
C ASN A 66 7.85 8.50 4.37
N ALA A 67 8.84 8.44 3.47
CA ALA A 67 10.13 7.78 3.67
C ALA A 67 11.30 8.78 3.82
N MET A 68 11.09 10.06 3.49
CA MET A 68 12.12 11.11 3.57
C MET A 68 12.52 11.53 5.00
N TRP A 69 11.99 10.89 6.05
CA TRP A 69 12.43 11.11 7.44
C TRP A 69 13.75 10.39 7.75
N ASP A 70 14.14 9.41 6.94
CA ASP A 70 15.41 8.70 7.04
C ASP A 70 16.45 9.41 6.13
N LYS A 71 17.56 9.87 6.72
CA LYS A 71 18.67 10.55 6.03
C LYS A 71 19.55 9.59 5.20
N SER A 72 19.14 8.34 5.04
CA SER A 72 19.85 7.36 4.22
C SER A 72 19.97 7.77 2.76
N ASP A 73 21.02 7.29 2.09
CA ASP A 73 21.15 7.37 0.64
C ASP A 73 20.15 6.40 -0.01
N TRP A 74 19.06 6.95 -0.54
CA TRP A 74 18.00 6.16 -1.18
C TRP A 74 18.28 6.01 -2.66
N TYR A 75 18.48 4.77 -3.12
CA TYR A 75 18.40 4.46 -4.54
C TYR A 75 16.95 4.18 -4.93
N PHE A 76 16.20 5.23 -5.27
CA PHE A 76 14.74 5.19 -5.44
C PHE A 76 14.22 4.06 -6.34
N PHE A 77 14.99 3.65 -7.35
CA PHE A 77 14.59 2.55 -8.22
C PHE A 77 14.62 1.19 -7.51
N ASP A 78 15.61 0.94 -6.66
CA ASP A 78 15.65 -0.28 -5.86
C ASP A 78 14.60 -0.26 -4.75
N GLU A 79 14.31 0.91 -4.19
CA GLU A 79 13.20 1.08 -3.26
C GLU A 79 11.86 0.75 -3.90
N ALA A 80 11.62 1.23 -5.13
CA ALA A 80 10.41 0.87 -5.88
C ALA A 80 10.31 -0.63 -6.15
N LYS A 81 11.41 -1.31 -6.47
CA LYS A 81 11.44 -2.77 -6.58
C LYS A 81 11.12 -3.44 -5.24
N ASN A 82 11.69 -2.94 -4.15
CA ASN A 82 11.50 -3.53 -2.82
C ASN A 82 10.07 -3.31 -2.30
N ILE A 83 9.44 -2.17 -2.59
CA ILE A 83 8.00 -1.94 -2.36
C ILE A 83 7.17 -2.96 -3.15
N SER A 84 7.49 -3.17 -4.43
CA SER A 84 6.79 -4.16 -5.26
C SER A 84 6.94 -5.59 -4.72
N ARG A 85 8.15 -5.96 -4.25
CA ARG A 85 8.43 -7.24 -3.60
C ARG A 85 7.67 -7.39 -2.28
N LEU A 86 7.59 -6.34 -1.46
CA LEU A 86 6.81 -6.32 -0.22
C LEU A 86 5.32 -6.60 -0.51
N ILE A 87 4.73 -5.90 -1.48
CA ILE A 87 3.33 -6.10 -1.89
C ILE A 87 3.11 -7.54 -2.35
N LYS A 88 4.03 -8.09 -3.17
CA LYS A 88 3.92 -9.48 -3.64
C LYS A 88 3.98 -10.48 -2.49
N ALA A 89 4.96 -10.34 -1.60
CA ALA A 89 5.09 -11.18 -0.41
C ALA A 89 3.86 -11.09 0.50
N TYR A 90 3.26 -9.90 0.62
CA TYR A 90 2.05 -9.67 1.41
C TYR A 90 0.80 -10.33 0.82
N ILE A 91 0.63 -10.27 -0.51
CA ILE A 91 -0.47 -10.95 -1.21
C ILE A 91 -0.34 -12.47 -1.04
N ASP A 92 0.87 -12.99 -1.24
CA ASP A 92 1.16 -14.44 -1.17
C ASP A 92 1.13 -15.01 0.26
N CYS A 93 1.14 -14.15 1.28
CA CYS A 93 1.11 -14.58 2.68
C CYS A 93 -0.25 -15.22 3.04
N PRO A 94 -0.25 -16.43 3.62
CA PRO A 94 -1.45 -17.07 4.15
C PRO A 94 -2.18 -16.23 5.20
N LYS A 95 -3.51 -16.32 5.26
CA LYS A 95 -4.35 -15.46 6.12
C LYS A 95 -3.99 -15.54 7.61
N ASP A 96 -3.59 -16.72 8.06
CA ASP A 96 -3.24 -17.09 9.42
C ASP A 96 -1.86 -16.54 9.81
N GLU A 97 -0.97 -16.34 8.85
CA GLU A 97 0.36 -15.76 9.05
C GLU A 97 0.40 -14.23 8.96
N LEU A 98 -0.62 -13.57 8.39
CA LEU A 98 -0.60 -12.11 8.12
C LEU A 98 -0.20 -11.22 9.30
N LEU A 99 -0.52 -11.61 10.53
CA LEU A 99 -0.24 -10.80 11.73
C LEU A 99 1.03 -11.24 12.48
N THR A 100 1.64 -12.36 12.10
CA THR A 100 2.83 -12.92 12.74
C THR A 100 4.05 -12.91 11.82
N ARG A 101 3.84 -12.89 10.51
CA ARG A 101 4.89 -12.81 9.50
C ARG A 101 5.66 -11.49 9.62
N VAL A 102 6.98 -11.60 9.70
CA VAL A 102 7.88 -10.45 9.60
C VAL A 102 8.02 -10.06 8.14
N PHE A 103 7.65 -8.84 7.79
CA PHE A 103 7.85 -8.25 6.47
C PHE A 103 8.93 -7.17 6.54
N ASN A 104 9.70 -7.02 5.46
CA ASN A 104 10.62 -5.89 5.32
C ASN A 104 9.83 -4.63 4.91
N ASP A 105 9.19 -3.98 5.89
CA ASP A 105 8.38 -2.77 5.69
C ASP A 105 9.11 -1.51 6.18
N ARG A 106 10.22 -1.18 5.50
CA ARG A 106 11.00 0.03 5.81
C ARG A 106 10.18 1.31 5.67
N TRP A 107 9.21 1.34 4.76
CA TRP A 107 8.41 2.52 4.43
C TRP A 107 7.12 2.66 5.26
N LYS A 108 6.88 1.77 6.24
CA LYS A 108 5.71 1.80 7.13
C LYS A 108 4.37 1.76 6.37
N MET A 109 4.32 0.99 5.28
CA MET A 109 3.13 0.80 4.44
C MET A 109 2.21 -0.30 4.99
N LEU A 110 2.77 -1.30 5.67
CA LEU A 110 2.07 -2.51 6.09
C LEU A 110 0.83 -2.25 6.98
N PRO A 111 0.84 -1.30 7.96
CA PRO A 111 -0.35 -0.99 8.74
C PRO A 111 -1.56 -0.60 7.88
N TYR A 112 -1.35 0.14 6.79
CA TYR A 112 -2.40 0.54 5.86
C TYR A 112 -2.97 -0.65 5.09
N LEU A 113 -2.11 -1.56 4.62
CA LEU A 113 -2.54 -2.79 3.95
C LEU A 113 -3.36 -3.66 4.89
N LEU A 114 -2.83 -3.94 6.09
CA LEU A 114 -3.52 -4.77 7.09
C LEU A 114 -4.88 -4.18 7.50
N ALA A 115 -4.95 -2.86 7.71
CA ALA A 115 -6.22 -2.21 8.05
C ALA A 115 -7.29 -2.41 6.96
N CYS A 116 -6.89 -2.50 5.69
CA CYS A 116 -7.79 -2.62 4.54
C CYS A 116 -8.04 -4.08 4.09
N ASP A 117 -7.32 -5.06 4.63
CA ASP A 117 -7.36 -6.44 4.13
C ASP A 117 -8.59 -7.21 4.64
N LYS A 118 -9.40 -7.74 3.71
CA LYS A 118 -10.64 -8.48 4.04
C LYS A 118 -10.40 -9.88 4.58
N ARG A 119 -9.19 -10.43 4.43
CA ARG A 119 -8.75 -11.69 5.06
C ARG A 119 -8.65 -11.53 6.59
N ILE A 120 -8.50 -10.30 7.07
CA ILE A 120 -8.56 -9.95 8.49
C ILE A 120 -10.00 -9.65 8.86
N GLY A 121 -10.64 -10.62 9.53
CA GLY A 121 -12.01 -10.47 10.02
C GLY A 121 -12.12 -9.54 11.24
N LYS A 122 -13.35 -9.11 11.54
CA LYS A 122 -13.67 -8.12 12.59
C LYS A 122 -13.04 -8.42 13.95
N ARG A 123 -13.03 -9.68 14.39
CA ARG A 123 -12.40 -10.10 15.66
C ARG A 123 -10.90 -9.75 15.70
N ARG A 124 -10.15 -10.11 14.66
CA ARG A 124 -8.70 -9.82 14.58
C ARG A 124 -8.46 -8.32 14.41
N LEU A 125 -9.33 -7.64 13.66
CA LEU A 125 -9.27 -6.20 13.47
C LEU A 125 -9.47 -5.43 14.79
N ALA A 126 -10.39 -5.88 15.66
CA ALA A 126 -10.58 -5.33 16.99
C ALA A 126 -9.33 -5.52 17.88
N GLN A 127 -8.71 -6.71 17.85
CA GLN A 127 -7.45 -6.97 18.55
C GLN A 127 -6.29 -6.10 18.06
N MET A 128 -6.30 -5.68 16.78
CA MET A 128 -5.29 -4.76 16.25
C MET A 128 -5.46 -3.35 16.81
N LEU A 129 -6.70 -2.90 17.07
CA LEU A 129 -6.96 -1.57 17.63
C LEU A 129 -6.36 -1.36 19.03
N GLU A 130 -6.11 -2.44 19.77
CA GLU A 130 -5.50 -2.41 21.11
C GLU A 130 -3.99 -2.16 21.07
N LYS A 131 -3.35 -2.26 19.89
CA LYS A 131 -1.90 -2.14 19.74
C LYS A 131 -1.51 -0.77 19.19
N ASP A 132 -0.57 -0.11 19.87
CA ASP A 132 -0.08 1.22 19.49
C ASP A 132 0.49 1.30 18.07
N ALA A 133 1.09 0.20 17.59
CA ALA A 133 1.62 0.08 16.22
C ALA A 133 0.58 0.34 15.10
N TYR A 134 -0.72 0.28 15.41
CA TYR A 134 -1.80 0.53 14.45
C TYR A 134 -2.58 1.84 14.71
N SER A 135 -2.12 2.68 15.65
CA SER A 135 -2.80 3.93 16.00
C SER A 135 -3.04 4.85 14.79
N CYS A 136 -2.07 4.95 13.88
CA CYS A 136 -2.15 5.77 12.66
C CYS A 136 -3.24 5.32 11.67
N VAL A 137 -3.67 4.06 11.74
CA VAL A 137 -4.67 3.45 10.85
C VAL A 137 -5.96 3.05 11.60
N ALA A 138 -6.05 3.34 12.89
CA ALA A 138 -7.18 2.95 13.74
C ALA A 138 -8.54 3.44 13.18
N TRP A 139 -8.57 4.62 12.56
CA TRP A 139 -9.78 5.16 11.94
C TRP A 139 -10.29 4.33 10.74
N ILE A 140 -9.38 3.71 9.96
CA ILE A 140 -9.74 2.79 8.86
C ILE A 140 -10.37 1.53 9.45
N MET A 141 -9.76 0.99 10.51
CA MET A 141 -10.23 -0.20 11.19
C MET A 141 -11.62 0.00 11.80
N ARG A 142 -11.87 1.17 12.43
CA ARG A 142 -13.20 1.54 12.95
C ARG A 142 -14.26 1.60 11.85
N LYS A 143 -13.97 2.28 10.73
CA LYS A 143 -14.87 2.32 9.54
C LYS A 143 -15.29 0.91 9.11
N ARG A 144 -14.36 -0.04 9.07
CA ARG A 144 -14.65 -1.45 8.71
C ARG A 144 -15.48 -2.20 9.74
N LEU A 145 -15.26 -1.95 11.03
CA LEU A 145 -16.05 -2.58 12.09
C LEU A 145 -17.52 -2.13 12.03
N GLU A 146 -17.74 -0.85 11.73
CA GLU A 146 -19.05 -0.21 11.60
C GLU A 146 -19.81 -0.63 10.33
N THR A 147 -19.11 -1.06 9.28
CA THR A 147 -19.74 -1.50 8.03
C THR A 147 -20.55 -2.79 8.29
N LYS A 148 -21.88 -2.71 8.13
CA LYS A 148 -22.78 -3.88 8.16
C LYS A 148 -22.62 -4.65 6.84
N LYS A 149 -22.60 -5.98 6.90
CA LYS A 149 -22.78 -6.79 5.67
C LYS A 149 -24.18 -6.47 5.16
N ASN A 150 -24.30 -5.94 3.95
CA ASN A 150 -25.58 -6.00 3.25
C ASN A 150 -25.81 -7.49 2.95
N GLU A 151 -26.86 -8.05 3.57
CA GLU A 151 -27.35 -9.41 3.33
C GLU A 151 -27.98 -9.52 1.94
#